data_AF-A0A0Q4H0Q8-F1
#
_entry.id   AF-A0A0Q4H0Q8-F1
#
_cell.length_a   1.000
_cell.length_b   1.000
_cell.length_c   1.000
_cell.angle_alpha   90.00
_cell.angle_beta   90.00
_cell.angle_gamma   90.00
#
_symmetry.space_group_name_H-M   'P 1'
#
loop_
_entity.id
_entity.type
_entity.pdbx_description
1 polymer ?
#
loop_
_entity_poly.entity_id
_entity_poly.type
_entity_poly.pdbx_seq_one_letter_code
_entity_poly.pdbx_strand_id
1 'polypeptide(L)'
;MPMSTLGRLARLTAAVAAILLLASCAPADTAPLRVDRTLPEPPTTEFDPALIVSDDAFYDSAALTERQIQQFLENVSCRADEGIPCLADFTQTTETQPAEGGAHCAEYRGGVDEPASRIIAKTAVACGISPKALLVLLQKEQSLLTRPTASGYERATGYACPDTADCDQKYFGFFNQVYNAAWQFRQYTENPVRRYMIGETSIGYNPDAACGASTVAIRNQATANLYNYTPYQPNAATLADPSAGDACGAYGNLNFWILWNRWFGDPTLERFPAFFPACTRLVGGHPCATEPTLPAVAETPDSP
;
A
#
# COMPACT_ATOMS: atom_id res chain seq x y z
N MET A 1 -71.71 -36.98 -21.60
CA MET A 1 -72.37 -36.92 -22.92
C MET A 1 -73.17 -35.61 -22.98
N PRO A 2 -73.15 -34.80 -24.04
CA PRO A 2 -72.27 -34.72 -25.23
C PRO A 2 -71.40 -33.42 -25.21
N MET A 3 -70.17 -33.37 -25.74
CA MET A 3 -69.75 -33.23 -27.16
C MET A 3 -70.26 -31.92 -27.81
N SER A 4 -69.49 -31.10 -28.54
CA SER A 4 -68.11 -31.21 -29.05
C SER A 4 -67.76 -29.97 -29.91
N THR A 5 -66.53 -29.48 -29.76
CA THR A 5 -65.54 -29.16 -30.82
C THR A 5 -65.72 -28.09 -31.91
N LEU A 6 -64.70 -27.22 -31.92
CA LEU A 6 -63.77 -26.83 -33.01
C LEU A 6 -64.10 -25.68 -33.98
N GLY A 7 -63.09 -24.79 -34.12
CA GLY A 7 -62.84 -23.95 -35.30
C GLY A 7 -62.04 -22.66 -34.99
N ARG A 8 -60.85 -22.71 -34.37
CA ARG A 8 -59.52 -22.43 -34.98
C ARG A 8 -59.34 -21.10 -35.75
N LEU A 9 -58.35 -20.33 -35.26
CA LEU A 9 -57.30 -19.53 -35.95
C LEU A 9 -57.55 -18.07 -36.39
N ALA A 10 -56.91 -17.12 -35.68
CA ALA A 10 -55.90 -16.15 -36.18
C ALA A 10 -55.58 -15.11 -35.07
N ARG A 11 -54.52 -15.28 -34.27
CA ARG A 11 -53.17 -14.65 -34.39
C ARG A 11 -53.15 -13.11 -34.54
N LEU A 12 -52.65 -12.43 -33.49
CA LEU A 12 -51.60 -11.36 -33.48
C LEU A 12 -51.71 -10.58 -32.15
N THR A 13 -51.10 -11.05 -31.05
CA THR A 13 -49.76 -10.67 -30.52
C THR A 13 -49.62 -9.24 -30.02
N ALA A 14 -49.54 -9.09 -28.69
CA ALA A 14 -48.56 -8.24 -28.00
C ALA A 14 -48.52 -8.62 -26.51
N ALA A 15 -47.86 -9.73 -26.18
CA ALA A 15 -47.44 -10.00 -24.81
C ALA A 15 -46.13 -9.25 -24.57
N VAL A 16 -46.18 -8.12 -23.89
CA VAL A 16 -44.99 -7.45 -23.37
C VAL A 16 -44.57 -8.24 -22.13
N ALA A 17 -43.72 -9.25 -22.35
CA ALA A 17 -43.01 -9.92 -21.27
C ALA A 17 -41.93 -8.96 -20.76
N ALA A 18 -42.20 -8.30 -19.63
CA ALA A 18 -41.19 -7.58 -18.86
C ALA A 18 -40.22 -8.62 -18.27
N ILE A 19 -39.19 -8.99 -19.04
CA ILE A 19 -38.03 -9.68 -18.51
C ILE A 19 -37.24 -8.63 -17.74
N LEU A 20 -37.43 -8.62 -16.42
CA LEU A 20 -36.53 -8.00 -15.46
C LEU A 20 -35.15 -8.67 -15.62
N LEU A 21 -34.30 -8.06 -16.44
CA LEU A 21 -32.87 -8.29 -16.39
C LEU A 21 -32.38 -7.72 -15.05
N LEU A 22 -32.46 -8.55 -14.00
CA LEU A 22 -31.54 -8.43 -12.89
C LEU A 22 -30.14 -8.61 -13.50
N ALA A 23 -29.52 -7.50 -13.86
CA ALA A 23 -28.09 -7.43 -14.08
C ALA A 23 -27.47 -7.86 -12.75
N SER A 24 -27.18 -9.15 -12.64
CA SER A 24 -26.34 -9.70 -11.60
C SER A 24 -25.07 -8.88 -11.63
N CYS A 25 -24.82 -8.09 -10.59
CA CYS A 25 -23.47 -7.65 -10.29
C CYS A 25 -22.67 -8.91 -9.97
N ALA A 26 -22.23 -9.61 -11.01
CA ALA A 26 -21.13 -10.54 -10.86
C ALA A 26 -19.97 -9.71 -10.29
N PRO A 27 -19.32 -10.13 -9.20
CA PRO A 27 -18.09 -9.48 -8.78
C PRO A 27 -17.17 -9.50 -9.99
N ALA A 28 -16.64 -8.33 -10.36
CA ALA A 28 -15.69 -8.22 -11.46
C ALA A 28 -14.68 -9.35 -11.33
N ASP A 29 -14.60 -10.20 -12.36
CA ASP A 29 -13.65 -11.29 -12.40
C ASP A 29 -12.28 -10.72 -12.00
N THR A 30 -11.76 -11.20 -10.89
CA THR A 30 -10.44 -10.87 -10.38
C THR A 30 -9.44 -11.34 -11.42
N ALA A 31 -9.10 -10.47 -12.37
CA ALA A 31 -7.96 -10.71 -13.24
C ALA A 31 -6.79 -11.12 -12.33
N PRO A 32 -6.11 -12.24 -12.63
CA PRO A 32 -4.98 -12.68 -11.82
C PRO A 32 -4.00 -11.51 -11.74
N LEU A 33 -3.56 -11.20 -10.51
CA LEU A 33 -2.57 -10.17 -10.29
C LEU A 33 -1.34 -10.51 -11.15
N ARG A 34 -1.01 -9.68 -12.14
CA ARG A 34 0.26 -9.81 -12.85
C ARG A 34 1.37 -9.30 -11.93
N VAL A 35 1.86 -10.18 -11.08
CA VAL A 35 3.15 -9.98 -10.41
C VAL A 35 4.22 -10.36 -11.41
N ASP A 36 4.60 -9.42 -12.26
CA ASP A 36 5.64 -9.67 -13.25
C ASP A 36 7.02 -9.59 -12.59
N ARG A 37 7.46 -10.74 -12.05
CA ARG A 37 8.78 -10.90 -11.42
C ARG A 37 9.92 -10.90 -12.44
N THR A 38 9.60 -10.85 -13.72
CA THR A 38 10.57 -10.76 -14.83
C THR A 38 10.81 -9.33 -15.25
N LEU A 39 10.14 -8.35 -14.62
CA LEU A 39 10.48 -6.95 -14.82
C LEU A 39 11.98 -6.75 -14.53
N PRO A 40 12.72 -6.18 -15.48
CA PRO A 40 14.13 -5.89 -15.27
C PRO A 40 14.27 -4.94 -14.08
N GLU A 41 15.40 -5.04 -13.38
CA GLU A 41 15.74 -4.03 -12.40
C GLU A 41 15.75 -2.65 -13.09
N PRO A 42 15.04 -1.65 -12.54
CA PRO A 42 14.97 -0.35 -13.18
C PRO A 42 16.35 0.33 -13.13
N PRO A 43 16.74 1.11 -14.15
CA PRO A 43 17.99 1.86 -14.11
C PRO A 43 17.99 2.81 -12.92
N THR A 44 19.01 2.73 -12.06
CA THR A 44 19.15 3.60 -10.88
C THR A 44 19.22 5.09 -11.23
N THR A 45 19.57 5.43 -12.48
CA THR A 45 19.50 6.79 -13.01
C THR A 45 18.09 7.37 -13.05
N GLU A 46 17.06 6.54 -12.96
CA GLU A 46 15.65 6.96 -12.89
C GLU A 46 15.16 7.18 -11.44
N PHE A 47 15.99 6.84 -10.43
CA PHE A 47 15.65 7.09 -9.04
C PHE A 47 15.61 8.60 -8.75
N ASP A 48 14.44 9.10 -8.37
CA ASP A 48 14.24 10.48 -7.95
C ASP A 48 14.08 10.55 -6.42
N PRO A 49 15.07 11.08 -5.66
CA PRO A 49 14.95 11.19 -4.21
C PRO A 49 13.83 12.14 -3.78
N ALA A 50 13.36 13.03 -4.66
CA ALA A 50 12.27 13.95 -4.37
C ALA A 50 10.87 13.30 -4.49
N LEU A 51 10.76 12.15 -5.16
CA LEU A 51 9.50 11.43 -5.39
C LEU A 51 9.76 9.92 -5.51
N ILE A 52 9.86 9.24 -4.38
CA ILE A 52 10.15 7.79 -4.32
C ILE A 52 8.90 6.97 -4.70
N VAL A 53 7.73 7.42 -4.26
CA VAL A 53 6.43 6.78 -4.51
C VAL A 53 5.34 7.85 -4.45
N SER A 54 4.33 7.77 -5.32
CA SER A 54 3.23 8.73 -5.30
C SER A 54 2.32 8.52 -4.08
N ASP A 55 1.58 9.55 -3.68
CA ASP A 55 0.59 9.40 -2.60
C ASP A 55 -0.51 8.42 -3.03
N ASP A 56 -0.95 8.47 -4.29
CA ASP A 56 -1.96 7.54 -4.80
C ASP A 56 -1.52 6.09 -4.71
N ALA A 57 -0.26 5.78 -5.05
CA ALA A 57 0.28 4.42 -4.95
C ALA A 57 0.51 3.97 -3.49
N PHE A 58 1.03 4.86 -2.63
CA PHE A 58 1.41 4.53 -1.26
C PHE A 58 0.21 4.36 -0.32
N TYR A 59 -0.86 5.12 -0.55
CA TYR A 59 -2.05 5.12 0.32
C TYR A 59 -3.23 4.32 -0.25
N ASP A 60 -3.10 3.71 -1.45
CA ASP A 60 -4.13 2.83 -2.00
C ASP A 60 -4.22 1.52 -1.21
N SER A 61 -4.93 1.55 -0.08
CA SER A 61 -5.17 0.39 0.78
C SER A 61 -5.96 -0.73 0.11
N ALA A 62 -6.60 -0.44 -1.04
CA ALA A 62 -7.32 -1.41 -1.85
C ALA A 62 -6.48 -1.96 -3.03
N ALA A 63 -5.20 -1.59 -3.14
CA ALA A 63 -4.35 -1.96 -4.27
C ALA A 63 -4.21 -3.47 -4.48
N LEU A 64 -4.35 -4.27 -3.41
CA LEU A 64 -4.38 -5.72 -3.43
C LEU A 64 -5.43 -6.24 -2.45
N THR A 65 -6.23 -7.21 -2.89
CA THR A 65 -7.10 -8.00 -1.99
C THR A 65 -6.30 -9.03 -1.19
N GLU A 66 -6.83 -9.56 -0.08
CA GLU A 66 -6.23 -10.67 0.69
C GLU A 66 -5.81 -11.84 -0.23
N ARG A 67 -6.67 -12.22 -1.17
CA ARG A 67 -6.39 -13.29 -2.14
C ARG A 67 -5.19 -12.97 -3.04
N GLN A 68 -5.12 -11.75 -3.53
CA GLN A 68 -4.01 -11.31 -4.40
C GLN A 68 -2.70 -11.21 -3.61
N ILE A 69 -2.75 -10.82 -2.34
CA ILE A 69 -1.58 -10.84 -1.45
C ILE A 69 -1.13 -12.29 -1.24
N GLN A 70 -2.05 -13.21 -0.93
CA GLN A 70 -1.73 -14.63 -0.79
C GLN A 70 -1.07 -15.20 -2.06
N GLN A 71 -1.67 -14.97 -3.23
CA GLN A 71 -1.10 -15.35 -4.52
C GLN A 71 0.27 -14.71 -4.76
N PHE A 72 0.45 -13.45 -4.38
CA PHE A 72 1.75 -12.79 -4.47
C PHE A 72 2.78 -13.54 -3.62
N LEU A 73 2.47 -13.84 -2.34
CA LEU A 73 3.38 -14.53 -1.43
C LEU A 73 3.74 -15.93 -1.92
N GLU A 74 2.76 -16.71 -2.38
CA GLU A 74 2.96 -18.07 -2.91
C GLU A 74 3.85 -18.11 -4.15
N ASN A 75 3.83 -17.04 -4.96
CA ASN A 75 4.70 -16.94 -6.12
C ASN A 75 6.13 -16.48 -5.76
N VAL A 76 6.39 -16.04 -4.52
CA VAL A 76 7.75 -15.70 -4.08
C VAL A 76 8.54 -16.95 -3.82
N SER A 77 9.63 -17.11 -4.57
CA SER A 77 10.63 -18.14 -4.27
C SER A 77 11.20 -17.90 -2.88
N CYS A 78 10.73 -18.70 -1.94
CA CYS A 78 11.12 -18.66 -0.54
C CYS A 78 12.07 -19.82 -0.23
N ARG A 79 13.14 -19.51 0.46
CA ARG A 79 14.08 -20.47 1.06
C ARG A 79 14.15 -20.18 2.55
N ALA A 80 13.28 -20.85 3.30
CA ALA A 80 13.28 -20.79 4.76
C ALA A 80 14.26 -21.81 5.37
N ASP A 81 14.74 -21.50 6.57
CA ASP A 81 15.47 -22.46 7.41
C ASP A 81 14.50 -23.49 8.04
N GLU A 82 15.04 -24.61 8.53
CA GLU A 82 14.23 -25.67 9.14
C GLU A 82 13.38 -25.15 10.32
N GLY A 83 12.09 -25.48 10.31
CA GLY A 83 11.14 -25.06 11.35
C GLY A 83 10.63 -23.62 11.21
N ILE A 84 11.09 -22.87 10.20
CA ILE A 84 10.60 -21.51 9.91
C ILE A 84 9.67 -21.57 8.70
N PRO A 85 8.41 -21.14 8.81
CA PRO A 85 7.51 -21.14 7.67
C PRO A 85 7.89 -20.03 6.68
N CYS A 86 7.66 -20.28 5.39
CA CYS A 86 7.57 -19.22 4.40
C CYS A 86 6.38 -18.30 4.71
N LEU A 87 6.47 -17.02 4.33
CA LEU A 87 5.40 -16.07 4.68
C LEU A 87 4.04 -16.44 4.08
N ALA A 88 4.04 -17.16 2.95
CA ALA A 88 2.83 -17.71 2.33
C ALA A 88 2.11 -18.75 3.20
N ASP A 89 2.86 -19.48 4.05
CA ASP A 89 2.37 -20.54 4.93
C ASP A 89 2.26 -20.10 6.40
N PHE A 90 2.70 -18.88 6.71
CA PHE A 90 2.69 -18.36 8.07
C PHE A 90 1.28 -18.01 8.53
N THR A 91 0.96 -18.40 9.77
CA THR A 91 -0.28 -18.02 10.46
C THR A 91 0.02 -17.51 11.86
N GLN A 92 -0.79 -16.56 12.33
CA GLN A 92 -0.72 -16.04 13.70
C GLN A 92 -2.12 -15.69 14.22
N THR A 93 -2.40 -16.02 15.48
CA THR A 93 -3.55 -15.46 16.20
C THR A 93 -3.25 -14.02 16.58
N THR A 94 -4.12 -13.09 16.19
CA THR A 94 -3.95 -11.65 16.39
C THR A 94 -4.98 -11.09 17.37
N GLU A 95 -4.65 -9.95 17.96
CA GLU A 95 -5.54 -9.23 18.86
C GLU A 95 -6.24 -8.07 18.16
N THR A 96 -7.38 -7.66 18.71
CA THR A 96 -8.07 -6.46 18.24
C THR A 96 -7.32 -5.21 18.68
N GLN A 97 -6.99 -4.34 17.72
CA GLN A 97 -6.51 -2.98 18.00
C GLN A 97 -7.68 -2.01 17.84
N PRO A 98 -8.00 -1.19 18.86
CA PRO A 98 -9.06 -0.21 18.75
C PRO A 98 -8.73 0.83 17.67
N ALA A 99 -9.76 1.52 17.18
CA ALA A 99 -9.53 2.68 16.33
C ALA A 99 -8.85 3.79 17.15
N GLU A 100 -7.83 4.42 16.58
CA GLU A 100 -7.16 5.56 17.22
C GLU A 100 -8.01 6.84 17.14
N GLY A 101 -8.89 6.91 16.14
CA GLY A 101 -9.80 8.02 15.90
C GLY A 101 -9.26 9.03 14.89
N GLY A 102 -10.10 10.02 14.54
CA GLY A 102 -9.80 10.99 13.49
C GLY A 102 -9.60 10.31 12.14
N ALA A 103 -8.62 10.79 11.37
CA ALA A 103 -8.21 10.18 10.10
C ALA A 103 -7.04 9.17 10.26
N HIS A 104 -6.75 8.75 11.49
CA HIS A 104 -5.74 7.73 11.79
C HIS A 104 -6.26 6.30 11.52
N CYS A 105 -5.52 5.28 11.97
CA CYS A 105 -5.95 3.89 11.85
C CYS A 105 -7.32 3.62 12.50
N ALA A 106 -8.21 2.99 11.72
CA ALA A 106 -9.45 2.41 12.19
C ALA A 106 -9.21 1.10 12.98
N GLU A 107 -10.28 0.50 13.50
CA GLU A 107 -10.22 -0.77 14.23
C GLU A 107 -9.60 -1.87 13.34
N TYR A 108 -8.56 -2.53 13.85
CA TYR A 108 -8.15 -3.85 13.37
C TYR A 108 -8.83 -4.88 14.26
N ARG A 109 -9.81 -5.63 13.73
CA ARG A 109 -10.46 -6.70 14.49
C ARG A 109 -9.61 -7.97 14.45
N GLY A 110 -9.14 -8.48 15.59
CA GLY A 110 -8.30 -9.68 15.67
C GLY A 110 -8.98 -10.97 15.20
N GLY A 111 -8.19 -12.03 14.99
CA GLY A 111 -8.65 -13.34 14.56
C GLY A 111 -7.71 -14.48 14.95
N VAL A 112 -8.22 -15.71 14.92
CA VAL A 112 -7.44 -16.92 15.20
C VAL A 112 -6.78 -17.42 13.91
N ASP A 113 -5.52 -17.83 14.01
CA ASP A 113 -4.71 -18.42 12.93
C ASP A 113 -4.82 -17.67 11.60
N GLU A 114 -4.70 -16.34 11.66
CA GLU A 114 -4.77 -15.51 10.46
C GLU A 114 -3.52 -15.72 9.61
N PRO A 115 -3.68 -15.99 8.30
CA PRO A 115 -2.53 -16.04 7.40
C PRO A 115 -1.89 -14.65 7.27
N ALA A 116 -0.61 -14.60 6.95
CA ALA A 116 0.12 -13.34 6.74
C ALA A 116 -0.60 -12.40 5.75
N SER A 117 -1.18 -12.96 4.69
CA SER A 117 -1.95 -12.21 3.69
C SER A 117 -3.14 -11.47 4.28
N ARG A 118 -3.87 -12.08 5.23
CA ARG A 118 -4.98 -11.45 5.94
C ARG A 118 -4.51 -10.35 6.89
N ILE A 119 -3.43 -10.60 7.62
CA ILE A 119 -2.81 -9.61 8.52
C ILE A 119 -2.42 -8.35 7.75
N ILE A 120 -1.75 -8.51 6.60
CA ILE A 120 -1.36 -7.41 5.71
C ILE A 120 -2.60 -6.69 5.17
N ALA A 121 -3.59 -7.42 4.64
CA ALA A 121 -4.80 -6.83 4.07
C ALA A 121 -5.59 -5.99 5.08
N LYS A 122 -5.83 -6.54 6.28
CA LYS A 122 -6.56 -5.84 7.33
C LYS A 122 -5.78 -4.65 7.87
N THR A 123 -4.46 -4.75 8.01
CA THR A 123 -3.61 -3.63 8.43
C THR A 123 -3.62 -2.51 7.39
N ALA A 124 -3.50 -2.86 6.11
CA ALA A 124 -3.57 -1.94 4.99
C ALA A 124 -4.87 -1.13 5.02
N VAL A 125 -6.02 -1.82 5.17
CA VAL A 125 -7.34 -1.18 5.27
C VAL A 125 -7.47 -0.35 6.54
N ALA A 126 -7.07 -0.87 7.69
CA ALA A 126 -7.20 -0.18 8.98
C ALA A 126 -6.45 1.17 8.96
N CYS A 127 -5.21 1.19 8.47
CA CYS A 127 -4.36 2.38 8.49
C CYS A 127 -4.35 3.20 7.18
N GLY A 128 -5.08 2.75 6.16
CA GLY A 128 -5.10 3.39 4.84
C GLY A 128 -3.71 3.42 4.19
N ILE A 129 -2.97 2.31 4.26
CA ILE A 129 -1.63 2.14 3.66
C ILE A 129 -1.70 1.03 2.61
N SER A 130 -1.02 1.20 1.49
CA SER A 130 -1.03 0.21 0.42
C SER A 130 -0.43 -1.13 0.86
N PRO A 131 -1.09 -2.26 0.60
CA PRO A 131 -0.51 -3.58 0.85
C PRO A 131 0.78 -3.80 0.05
N LYS A 132 0.95 -3.14 -1.10
CA LYS A 132 2.21 -3.15 -1.87
C LYS A 132 3.36 -2.53 -1.08
N ALA A 133 3.11 -1.40 -0.41
CA ALA A 133 4.11 -0.74 0.44
C ALA A 133 4.54 -1.63 1.61
N LEU A 134 3.58 -2.30 2.25
CA LEU A 134 3.86 -3.23 3.35
C LEU A 134 4.68 -4.45 2.90
N LEU A 135 4.35 -5.03 1.73
CA LEU A 135 5.12 -6.14 1.16
C LEU A 135 6.57 -5.74 0.83
N VAL A 136 6.77 -4.56 0.22
CA VAL A 136 8.11 -4.02 -0.05
C VAL A 136 8.89 -3.79 1.24
N LEU A 137 8.24 -3.20 2.25
CA LEU A 137 8.87 -2.95 3.54
C LEU A 137 9.34 -4.25 4.21
N LEU A 138 8.47 -5.27 4.29
CA LEU A 138 8.81 -6.58 4.87
C LEU A 138 10.04 -7.23 4.21
N GLN A 139 10.17 -7.09 2.89
CA GLN A 139 11.33 -7.60 2.17
C GLN A 139 12.58 -6.75 2.38
N LYS A 140 12.44 -5.43 2.31
CA LYS A 140 13.55 -4.50 2.51
C LYS A 140 14.19 -4.66 3.88
N GLU A 141 13.37 -4.81 4.92
CA GLU A 141 13.83 -4.80 6.31
C GLU A 141 14.38 -6.15 6.78
N GLN A 142 13.72 -7.26 6.45
CA GLN A 142 14.07 -8.58 7.00
C GLN A 142 14.23 -9.67 5.93
N SER A 143 14.11 -9.34 4.64
CA SER A 143 14.05 -10.34 3.56
C SER A 143 12.98 -11.42 3.78
N LEU A 144 11.92 -11.09 4.52
CA LEU A 144 11.01 -12.10 5.10
C LEU A 144 10.27 -12.90 4.03
N LEU A 145 10.06 -12.33 2.83
CA LEU A 145 9.34 -12.99 1.75
C LEU A 145 10.22 -14.03 1.03
N THR A 146 11.55 -13.86 1.02
CA THR A 146 12.47 -14.75 0.29
C THR A 146 13.31 -15.65 1.20
N ARG A 147 13.68 -15.19 2.40
CA ARG A 147 14.56 -15.89 3.34
C ARG A 147 14.17 -15.61 4.80
N PRO A 148 13.00 -16.08 5.25
CA PRO A 148 12.53 -15.79 6.59
C PRO A 148 13.42 -16.46 7.66
N THR A 149 13.56 -15.76 8.78
CA THR A 149 14.24 -16.24 9.99
C THR A 149 13.33 -16.02 11.19
N ALA A 150 13.60 -16.70 12.31
CA ALA A 150 12.84 -16.49 13.55
C ALA A 150 12.90 -15.02 14.01
N SER A 151 14.10 -14.42 14.04
CA SER A 151 14.28 -13.01 14.39
C SER A 151 13.63 -12.06 13.38
N GLY A 152 13.57 -12.45 12.11
CA GLY A 152 12.86 -11.72 11.07
C GLY A 152 11.35 -11.65 11.34
N TYR A 153 10.74 -12.72 11.85
CA TYR A 153 9.32 -12.68 12.27
C TYR A 153 9.10 -11.83 13.52
N GLU A 154 10.07 -11.76 14.43
CA GLU A 154 9.99 -10.88 15.60
C GLU A 154 10.11 -9.40 15.23
N ARG A 155 10.89 -9.08 14.19
CA ARG A 155 11.30 -7.70 13.83
C ARG A 155 10.98 -7.36 12.37
N ALA A 156 9.87 -7.88 11.87
CA ALA A 156 9.53 -7.96 10.44
C ALA A 156 9.67 -6.65 9.64
N THR A 157 9.49 -5.50 10.28
CA THR A 157 9.57 -4.17 9.66
C THR A 157 10.61 -3.26 10.30
N GLY A 158 11.40 -3.77 11.26
CA GLY A 158 12.35 -2.98 12.04
C GLY A 158 11.69 -1.94 12.96
N TYR A 159 10.38 -2.03 13.20
CA TYR A 159 9.69 -1.07 14.06
C TYR A 159 10.19 -1.18 15.50
N ALA A 160 10.51 -0.02 16.11
CA ALA A 160 11.07 0.11 17.45
C ALA A 160 12.42 -0.63 17.65
N CYS A 161 13.22 -0.74 16.59
CA CYS A 161 14.59 -1.24 16.61
C CYS A 161 15.60 -0.13 16.26
N PRO A 162 15.99 0.74 17.22
CA PRO A 162 16.98 1.79 16.96
C PRO A 162 18.38 1.20 16.74
N ASP A 163 19.16 1.76 15.82
CA ASP A 163 20.53 1.28 15.56
C ASP A 163 21.47 1.36 16.78
N THR A 164 21.16 2.23 17.75
CA THR A 164 21.99 2.50 18.93
C THR A 164 21.50 1.84 20.21
N ALA A 165 20.44 1.02 20.16
CA ALA A 165 19.88 0.37 21.34
C ALA A 165 19.22 -0.97 21.00
N ASP A 166 18.85 -1.74 22.03
CA ASP A 166 18.05 -2.94 21.83
C ASP A 166 16.65 -2.59 21.30
N CYS A 167 16.10 -3.47 20.47
CA CYS A 167 14.71 -3.37 20.06
C CYS A 167 13.76 -3.48 21.25
N ASP A 168 12.68 -2.71 21.25
CA ASP A 168 11.64 -2.83 22.27
C ASP A 168 10.82 -4.11 22.05
N GLN A 169 11.00 -5.08 22.95
CA GLN A 169 10.39 -6.41 22.90
C GLN A 169 8.86 -6.36 22.92
N LYS A 170 8.26 -5.26 23.42
CA LYS A 170 6.80 -5.07 23.39
C LYS A 170 6.24 -5.16 21.96
N TYR A 171 7.03 -4.80 20.95
CA TYR A 171 6.60 -4.78 19.56
C TYR A 171 7.01 -6.03 18.77
N PHE A 172 7.53 -7.07 19.44
CA PHE A 172 7.92 -8.29 18.75
C PHE A 172 6.71 -9.05 18.20
N GLY A 173 6.94 -9.71 17.07
CA GLY A 173 5.99 -10.57 16.38
C GLY A 173 5.42 -9.94 15.11
N PHE A 174 5.13 -10.78 14.13
CA PHE A 174 4.78 -10.36 12.78
C PHE A 174 3.62 -9.37 12.74
N PHE A 175 2.50 -9.70 13.39
CA PHE A 175 1.35 -8.79 13.49
C PHE A 175 1.73 -7.43 14.08
N ASN A 176 2.43 -7.42 15.21
CA ASN A 176 2.82 -6.18 15.88
C ASN A 176 3.71 -5.31 14.99
N GLN A 177 4.68 -5.91 14.31
CA GLN A 177 5.58 -5.20 13.40
C GLN A 177 4.85 -4.63 12.18
N VAL A 178 3.94 -5.40 11.57
CA VAL A 178 3.17 -4.94 10.40
C VAL A 178 2.18 -3.84 10.79
N TYR A 179 1.41 -4.02 11.86
CA TYR A 179 0.45 -3.03 12.34
C TYR A 179 1.15 -1.74 12.75
N ASN A 180 2.20 -1.81 13.57
CA ASN A 180 2.86 -0.61 14.08
C ASN A 180 3.65 0.14 13.00
N ALA A 181 4.18 -0.54 11.97
CA ALA A 181 4.75 0.15 10.82
C ALA A 181 3.71 0.96 10.05
N ALA A 182 2.53 0.37 9.78
CA ALA A 182 1.43 1.07 9.11
C ALA A 182 0.88 2.22 9.97
N TRP A 183 0.72 1.98 11.28
CA TRP A 183 0.38 2.99 12.26
C TRP A 183 1.39 4.14 12.23
N GLN A 184 2.68 3.85 12.17
CA GLN A 184 3.72 4.86 12.18
C GLN A 184 3.72 5.72 10.93
N PHE A 185 3.49 5.12 9.75
CA PHE A 185 3.30 5.88 8.52
C PHE A 185 2.09 6.80 8.62
N ARG A 186 0.96 6.30 9.12
CA ARG A 186 -0.23 7.12 9.32
C ARG A 186 0.04 8.26 10.32
N GLN A 187 0.78 7.99 11.39
CA GLN A 187 1.19 9.00 12.38
C GLN A 187 2.11 10.07 11.77
N TYR A 188 2.91 9.74 10.75
CA TYR A 188 3.69 10.73 10.00
C TYR A 188 2.80 11.56 9.08
N THR A 189 1.78 10.97 8.48
CA THR A 189 0.78 11.65 7.64
C THR A 189 -0.04 12.66 8.45
N GLU A 190 -0.62 12.23 9.57
CA GLU A 190 -1.49 13.08 10.39
C GLU A 190 -0.72 14.14 11.18
N ASN A 191 0.59 13.96 11.36
CA ASN A 191 1.47 14.91 12.05
C ASN A 191 2.74 15.14 11.19
N PRO A 192 2.63 15.90 10.09
CA PRO A 192 3.64 15.95 9.04
C PRO A 192 4.81 16.89 9.35
N VAL A 193 4.70 17.78 10.33
CA VAL A 193 5.79 18.66 10.76
C VAL A 193 6.82 17.84 11.53
N ARG A 194 7.85 17.38 10.82
CA ARG A 194 8.91 16.48 11.30
C ARG A 194 10.27 16.85 10.71
N ARG A 195 11.28 16.00 10.93
CA ARG A 195 12.62 16.17 10.37
C ARG A 195 12.60 16.19 8.84
N TYR A 196 11.86 15.27 8.23
CA TYR A 196 11.67 15.22 6.79
C TYR A 196 10.21 15.54 6.47
N MET A 197 9.98 16.58 5.69
CA MET A 197 8.64 17.04 5.31
C MET A 197 8.64 17.59 3.88
N ILE A 198 7.46 17.79 3.30
CA ILE A 198 7.31 18.34 1.94
C ILE A 198 8.03 19.69 1.85
N GLY A 199 8.76 19.89 0.75
CA GLY A 199 9.61 21.05 0.51
C GLY A 199 11.10 20.73 0.58
N GLU A 200 11.93 21.78 0.62
CA GLU A 200 13.38 21.64 0.66
C GLU A 200 13.84 21.11 2.03
N THR A 201 14.46 19.93 2.03
CA THR A 201 15.05 19.32 3.23
C THR A 201 16.47 18.84 2.93
N SER A 202 17.41 19.06 3.85
CA SER A 202 18.75 18.47 3.76
C SER A 202 18.70 17.01 4.21
N ILE A 203 19.08 16.09 3.31
CA ILE A 203 19.07 14.64 3.56
C ILE A 203 20.50 14.13 3.44
N GLY A 204 21.01 13.54 4.54
CA GLY A 204 22.33 12.93 4.57
C GLY A 204 22.43 11.67 3.73
N TYR A 205 23.64 11.30 3.33
CA TYR A 205 23.90 10.03 2.65
C TYR A 205 24.14 8.88 3.62
N ASN A 206 24.47 9.18 4.89
CA ASN A 206 24.84 8.22 5.91
C ASN A 206 24.53 8.79 7.32
N PRO A 207 24.40 7.94 8.36
CA PRO A 207 24.45 8.38 9.75
C PRO A 207 25.70 9.19 10.10
N ASP A 208 26.85 8.87 9.52
CA ASP A 208 28.06 9.68 9.64
C ASP A 208 27.91 10.99 8.85
N ALA A 209 27.85 12.10 9.58
CA ALA A 209 27.74 13.43 8.99
C ALA A 209 28.93 13.79 8.09
N ALA A 210 30.09 13.16 8.26
CA ALA A 210 31.26 13.38 7.40
C ALA A 210 31.04 12.91 5.96
N CYS A 211 30.09 11.99 5.73
CA CYS A 211 29.69 11.54 4.41
C CYS A 211 28.88 12.59 3.63
N GLY A 212 28.41 13.64 4.31
CA GLY A 212 27.72 14.76 3.69
C GLY A 212 26.23 14.52 3.41
N ALA A 213 25.64 15.48 2.71
CA ALA A 213 24.21 15.55 2.42
C ALA A 213 23.97 16.33 1.11
N SER A 214 22.75 16.27 0.60
CA SER A 214 22.24 17.24 -0.38
C SER A 214 20.82 17.69 -0.03
N THR A 215 20.41 18.82 -0.58
CA THR A 215 19.04 19.32 -0.46
C THR A 215 18.15 18.59 -1.45
N VAL A 216 17.07 18.00 -0.94
CA VAL A 216 16.02 17.34 -1.71
C VAL A 216 14.73 18.11 -1.54
N ALA A 217 14.07 18.45 -2.65
CA ALA A 217 12.75 19.09 -2.65
C ALA A 217 11.65 18.02 -2.60
N ILE A 218 11.37 17.47 -1.42
CA ILE A 218 10.40 16.38 -1.23
C ILE A 218 9.02 16.83 -1.75
N ARG A 219 8.45 16.08 -2.71
CA ARG A 219 7.25 16.50 -3.44
C ARG A 219 5.92 16.08 -2.81
N ASN A 220 5.91 15.02 -2.00
CA ASN A 220 4.67 14.46 -1.46
C ASN A 220 4.84 13.83 -0.06
N GLN A 221 3.72 13.52 0.57
CA GLN A 221 3.71 13.03 1.95
C GLN A 221 4.26 11.60 2.05
N ALA A 222 3.99 10.73 1.07
CA ALA A 222 4.52 9.38 1.07
C ALA A 222 6.06 9.35 1.03
N THR A 223 6.70 10.19 0.21
CA THR A 223 8.16 10.31 0.19
C THR A 223 8.70 10.86 1.51
N ALA A 224 8.05 11.87 2.10
CA ALA A 224 8.42 12.37 3.43
C ALA A 224 8.33 11.26 4.50
N ASN A 225 7.27 10.45 4.46
CA ASN A 225 7.06 9.34 5.38
C ASN A 225 8.16 8.27 5.26
N LEU A 226 8.57 7.93 4.03
CA LEU A 226 9.67 6.99 3.81
C LEU A 226 10.99 7.50 4.40
N TYR A 227 11.33 8.78 4.25
CA TYR A 227 12.52 9.35 4.89
C TYR A 227 12.44 9.38 6.42
N ASN A 228 11.25 9.61 7.00
CA ASN A 228 11.08 9.54 8.45
C ASN A 228 11.17 8.09 8.98
N TYR A 229 10.83 7.09 8.17
CA TYR A 229 10.92 5.68 8.54
C TYR A 229 12.33 5.10 8.32
N THR A 230 12.94 5.43 7.18
CA THR A 230 14.29 5.03 6.80
C THR A 230 15.05 6.29 6.38
N PRO A 231 15.74 6.96 7.31
CA PRO A 231 16.54 8.12 7.00
C PRO A 231 17.59 7.83 5.93
N TYR A 232 18.09 8.90 5.31
CA TYR A 232 19.16 8.93 4.30
C TYR A 232 18.75 8.59 2.86
N GLN A 233 19.56 9.10 1.92
CA GLN A 233 19.43 8.91 0.48
C GLN A 233 20.71 8.29 -0.09
N PRO A 234 20.66 7.63 -1.26
CA PRO A 234 21.88 7.13 -1.91
C PRO A 234 22.77 8.29 -2.37
N ASN A 235 24.08 8.07 -2.36
CA ASN A 235 25.04 8.96 -3.01
C ASN A 235 25.32 8.49 -4.46
N ALA A 236 26.21 9.19 -5.16
CA ALA A 236 26.55 8.86 -6.54
C ALA A 236 27.17 7.45 -6.70
N ALA A 237 27.94 6.98 -5.71
CA ALA A 237 28.56 5.65 -5.75
C ALA A 237 27.50 4.53 -5.59
N THR A 238 26.58 4.67 -4.63
CA THR A 238 25.46 3.73 -4.45
C THR A 238 24.52 3.72 -5.65
N LEU A 239 24.31 4.86 -6.32
CA LEU A 239 23.52 4.90 -7.56
C LEU A 239 24.25 4.20 -8.71
N ALA A 240 25.57 4.36 -8.82
CA ALA A 240 26.35 3.75 -9.90
C ALA A 240 26.46 2.22 -9.77
N ASP A 241 26.60 1.71 -8.54
CA ASP A 241 26.62 0.28 -8.25
C ASP A 241 25.96 0.01 -6.89
N PRO A 242 24.64 -0.31 -6.87
CA PRO A 242 23.92 -0.66 -5.64
C PRO A 242 24.48 -1.86 -4.88
N SER A 243 25.19 -2.75 -5.57
CA SER A 243 25.70 -4.01 -4.99
C SER A 243 27.06 -3.83 -4.30
N ALA A 244 27.87 -2.86 -4.75
CA ALA A 244 29.15 -2.53 -4.15
C ALA A 244 29.09 -1.26 -3.28
N GLY A 245 28.50 -0.19 -3.80
CA GLY A 245 28.42 1.13 -3.16
C GLY A 245 29.77 1.67 -2.69
N ASP A 246 29.71 2.59 -1.74
CA ASP A 246 30.85 2.99 -0.91
C ASP A 246 30.43 3.02 0.58
N ALA A 247 31.36 3.38 1.48
CA ALA A 247 31.07 3.45 2.92
C ALA A 247 30.12 4.60 3.31
N CYS A 248 29.83 5.52 2.38
CA CYS A 248 29.13 6.77 2.65
C CYS A 248 27.74 6.86 2.04
N GLY A 249 27.30 5.87 1.27
CA GLY A 249 25.98 5.86 0.65
C GLY A 249 24.99 4.95 1.36
N ALA A 250 23.74 5.40 1.48
CA ALA A 250 22.64 4.62 2.02
C ALA A 250 21.81 3.97 0.91
N TYR A 251 21.45 2.70 1.09
CA TYR A 251 20.71 1.94 0.09
C TYR A 251 19.20 1.84 0.38
N GLY A 252 18.75 2.14 1.60
CA GLY A 252 17.38 1.83 2.05
C GLY A 252 16.26 2.32 1.11
N ASN A 253 16.17 3.64 0.88
CA ASN A 253 15.12 4.20 0.03
C ASN A 253 15.25 3.80 -1.45
N LEU A 254 16.49 3.62 -1.94
CA LEU A 254 16.73 3.08 -3.28
C LEU A 254 16.24 1.63 -3.39
N ASN A 255 16.50 0.79 -2.38
CA ASN A 255 16.02 -0.59 -2.33
C ASN A 255 14.49 -0.68 -2.31
N PHE A 256 13.82 0.22 -1.57
CA PHE A 256 12.36 0.31 -1.58
C PHE A 256 11.84 0.56 -3.01
N TRP A 257 12.41 1.56 -3.69
CA TRP A 257 12.03 1.90 -5.06
C TRP A 257 12.32 0.78 -6.07
N ILE A 258 13.48 0.13 -5.98
CA ILE A 258 13.85 -1.03 -6.83
C ILE A 258 12.87 -2.19 -6.61
N LEU A 259 12.62 -2.58 -5.36
CA LEU A 259 11.72 -3.67 -5.03
C LEU A 259 10.30 -3.40 -5.51
N TRP A 260 9.81 -2.17 -5.34
CA TRP A 260 8.49 -1.79 -5.85
C TRP A 260 8.42 -1.93 -7.37
N ASN A 261 9.38 -1.36 -8.10
CA ASN A 261 9.43 -1.45 -9.56
C ASN A 261 9.43 -2.89 -10.06
N ARG A 262 10.26 -3.73 -9.45
CA ARG A 262 10.39 -5.15 -9.82
C ARG A 262 9.12 -5.97 -9.57
N TRP A 263 8.24 -5.54 -8.67
CA TRP A 263 7.06 -6.31 -8.29
C TRP A 263 5.76 -5.75 -8.84
N PHE A 264 5.68 -4.42 -8.99
CA PHE A 264 4.43 -3.72 -9.24
C PHE A 264 4.54 -2.67 -10.36
N GLY A 265 5.71 -2.49 -10.97
CA GLY A 265 5.98 -1.44 -11.95
C GLY A 265 6.24 -0.07 -11.31
N ASP A 266 6.13 1.00 -12.08
CA ASP A 266 6.50 2.34 -11.63
C ASP A 266 5.70 2.82 -10.39
N PRO A 267 6.37 3.11 -9.24
CA PRO A 267 5.74 3.54 -7.98
C PRO A 267 5.13 4.95 -8.04
N THR A 268 5.39 5.70 -9.10
CA THR A 268 4.87 7.05 -9.29
C THR A 268 3.58 7.08 -10.11
N LEU A 269 3.17 5.94 -10.69
CA LEU A 269 1.91 5.83 -11.43
C LEU A 269 0.71 6.13 -10.53
N GLU A 270 -0.21 6.92 -11.07
CA GLU A 270 -1.48 7.29 -10.44
C GLU A 270 -2.63 6.57 -11.15
N ARG A 271 -3.62 6.06 -10.39
CA ARG A 271 -4.73 5.24 -10.93
C ARG A 271 -5.59 5.98 -11.95
N PHE A 272 -5.76 7.28 -11.77
CA PHE A 272 -6.56 8.13 -12.65
C PHE A 272 -5.68 9.21 -13.28
N PRO A 273 -5.77 9.46 -14.60
CA PRO A 273 -5.06 10.56 -15.27
C PRO A 273 -5.36 11.95 -14.70
N ALA A 274 -4.46 12.91 -14.95
CA ALA A 274 -4.51 14.26 -14.35
C ALA A 274 -5.68 15.13 -14.85
N PHE A 275 -6.40 14.69 -15.89
CA PHE A 275 -7.61 15.38 -16.34
C PHE A 275 -8.85 15.06 -15.49
N PHE A 276 -8.81 14.00 -14.67
CA PHE A 276 -9.86 13.76 -13.68
C PHE A 276 -9.70 14.74 -12.50
N PRO A 277 -10.79 15.12 -11.82
CA PRO A 277 -10.71 16.02 -10.68
C PRO A 277 -9.74 15.50 -9.63
N ALA A 278 -9.03 16.39 -8.93
CA ALA A 278 -8.07 16.01 -7.88
C ALA A 278 -8.66 15.03 -6.84
N CYS A 279 -9.99 15.06 -6.64
CA CYS A 279 -10.69 14.14 -5.77
C CYS A 279 -10.79 12.67 -6.25
N THR A 280 -10.29 12.34 -7.43
CA THR A 280 -10.15 10.93 -7.84
C THR A 280 -8.86 10.29 -7.31
N ARG A 281 -7.95 11.06 -6.72
CA ARG A 281 -6.64 10.59 -6.24
C ARG A 281 -6.48 10.80 -4.75
N LEU A 282 -5.58 10.03 -4.15
CA LEU A 282 -5.15 10.27 -2.78
C LEU A 282 -4.03 11.32 -2.76
N VAL A 283 -4.21 12.36 -1.96
CA VAL A 283 -3.24 13.46 -1.80
C VAL A 283 -3.00 13.64 -0.31
N GLY A 284 -1.73 13.64 0.11
CA GLY A 284 -1.38 13.71 1.52
C GLY A 284 -1.92 12.53 2.33
N GLY A 285 -2.22 11.40 1.69
CA GLY A 285 -2.78 10.21 2.34
C GLY A 285 -4.27 10.26 2.66
N HIS A 286 -5.00 11.21 2.06
CA HIS A 286 -6.44 11.33 2.20
C HIS A 286 -7.13 11.36 0.83
N PRO A 287 -8.37 10.84 0.73
CA PRO A 287 -9.24 11.26 -0.34
C PRO A 287 -9.49 12.77 -0.17
N CYS A 288 -9.60 13.47 -1.29
CA CYS A 288 -9.94 14.88 -1.32
C CYS A 288 -11.21 15.17 -0.50
N ALA A 289 -11.13 16.16 0.39
CA ALA A 289 -12.29 16.66 1.12
C ALA A 289 -13.22 17.34 0.11
N THR A 290 -14.35 16.71 -0.20
CA THR A 290 -15.44 17.44 -0.85
C THR A 290 -16.15 18.22 0.25
N GLU A 291 -16.03 19.55 0.26
CA GLU A 291 -17.13 20.34 0.80
C GLU A 291 -18.32 20.09 -0.13
N PRO A 292 -19.47 19.59 0.36
CA PRO A 292 -20.68 19.54 -0.45
C PRO A 292 -21.08 20.98 -0.78
N THR A 293 -20.72 21.46 -1.96
CA THR A 293 -21.24 22.71 -2.50
C THR A 293 -22.68 22.44 -2.93
N LEU A 294 -23.63 22.73 -2.04
CA LEU A 294 -25.02 22.84 -2.44
C LEU A 294 -25.10 23.92 -3.53
N PRO A 295 -25.74 23.65 -4.69
CA PRO A 295 -25.94 24.68 -5.68
C PRO A 295 -26.66 25.85 -5.02
N ALA A 296 -26.15 27.08 -5.22
CA ALA A 296 -26.80 28.27 -4.71
C ALA A 296 -28.26 28.28 -5.16
N VAL A 297 -29.18 28.22 -4.20
CA VAL A 297 -30.60 28.43 -4.50
C VAL A 297 -30.70 29.87 -4.97
N ALA A 298 -31.03 30.06 -6.26
CA ALA A 298 -31.32 31.38 -6.77
C ALA A 298 -32.52 31.93 -5.97
N GLU A 299 -32.27 32.90 -5.08
CA GLU A 299 -33.34 33.69 -4.49
C GLU A 299 -34.07 34.37 -5.64
N THR A 300 -35.33 33.98 -5.84
CA THR A 300 -36.20 34.68 -6.77
C THR A 300 -36.46 36.05 -6.15
N PRO A 301 -36.20 37.15 -6.88
CA PRO A 301 -36.48 38.47 -6.34
C PRO A 301 -38.00 38.58 -6.12
N ASP A 302 -38.38 38.87 -4.87
CA ASP A 302 -39.76 39.21 -4.53
C ASP A 302 -40.26 40.28 -5.50
N SER A 303 -41.27 39.92 -6.29
CA SER A 303 -41.93 40.85 -7.20
C SER A 303 -42.83 41.79 -6.38
N PRO A 304 -42.76 43.11 -6.61
CA PRO A 304 -43.56 44.10 -5.89
C PRO A 304 -45.06 44.02 -6.20
#